data_AF-A0A959DDC4-F1
#
_entry.id   AF-A0A959DDC4-F1
#
_cell.length_a   1.000
_cell.length_b   1.000
_cell.length_c   1.000
_cell.angle_alpha   90.00
_cell.angle_beta   90.00
_cell.angle_gamma   90.00
#
_symmetry.space_group_name_H-M   'P 1'
#
loop_
_entity.id
_entity.type
_entity.pdbx_description
1 polymer ?
#
loop_
_entity_poly.entity_id
_entity_poly.type
_entity_poly.pdbx_seq_one_letter_code
_entity_poly.pdbx_strand_id
1 'polypeptide(L)'
;MRLLLLAVLMAACCFTSSAQKDSIPSISQKTRGMDTREGFFKFYYDDKAGKIWLEVDKWQEEFLYVNSLTGGLGSNDIGLDRNQLGESRVVQFLRSGPKVLLLESNYKFRAGTDNPEERRAVEEAFAQSALGGFKVEAEEGGRALIDLTPFLLRDAHGVAQRLKEREQGTYKLDENRSALWLERTKNFPKNSEFEALLTFEGNPEGGEVRSVAPTPEALSLRMHHSFVELPGASYRPRAFDSRSGYYPLSFQDYATPIGQPLTRRFIFRHRLEKKNPGAKMSEPVEPIVYYLDRGVPEPIKSALLEGASWWNQAFEAAGYRNAFQVKELPEGADPMDVRYNVINWV
;
A
#
# COMPACT_ATOMS: atom_id res chain seq x y z
N MET A 1 -26.97 -67.68 47.35
CA MET A 1 -25.76 -66.98 47.83
C MET A 1 -24.62 -67.30 46.86
N ARG A 2 -24.15 -66.28 46.12
CA ARG A 2 -22.91 -66.19 45.28
C ARG A 2 -22.78 -67.13 44.07
N LEU A 3 -22.94 -66.66 42.81
CA LEU A 3 -22.01 -65.91 41.92
C LEU A 3 -20.73 -66.67 41.49
N LEU A 4 -20.55 -66.87 40.17
CA LEU A 4 -19.29 -66.75 39.38
C LEU A 4 -19.56 -67.17 37.92
N LEU A 5 -19.89 -66.26 36.99
CA LEU A 5 -19.04 -65.42 36.12
C LEU A 5 -18.28 -66.17 34.99
N LEU A 6 -18.86 -66.11 33.79
CA LEU A 6 -18.24 -66.31 32.48
C LEU A 6 -17.47 -65.03 32.10
N ALA A 7 -16.22 -65.15 31.63
CA ALA A 7 -15.50 -64.06 30.99
C ALA A 7 -14.95 -64.54 29.64
N VAL A 8 -15.51 -64.00 28.55
CA VAL A 8 -15.05 -64.17 27.17
C VAL A 8 -14.14 -62.99 26.85
N LEU A 9 -12.87 -63.26 26.55
CA LEU A 9 -11.92 -62.27 26.04
C LEU A 9 -12.18 -62.01 24.55
N MET A 10 -12.66 -60.81 24.20
CA MET A 10 -12.51 -60.24 22.86
C MET A 10 -11.22 -59.43 22.81
N ALA A 11 -10.25 -59.87 22.01
CA ALA A 11 -9.07 -59.08 21.66
C ALA A 11 -9.44 -58.08 20.57
N ALA A 12 -9.65 -56.81 20.95
CA ALA A 12 -9.76 -55.71 20.01
C ALA A 12 -8.34 -55.22 19.65
N CYS A 13 -7.91 -55.49 18.43
CA CYS A 13 -6.72 -54.86 17.83
C CYS A 13 -6.99 -53.36 17.62
N CYS A 14 -6.56 -52.53 18.56
CA CYS A 14 -6.46 -51.09 18.36
C CYS A 14 -5.31 -50.79 17.39
N PHE A 15 -5.63 -50.62 16.11
CA PHE A 15 -4.75 -49.88 15.19
C PHE A 15 -4.79 -48.41 15.59
N THR A 16 -3.81 -47.96 16.34
CA THR A 16 -3.53 -46.53 16.54
C THR A 16 -2.92 -45.98 15.26
N SER A 17 -3.77 -45.51 14.35
CA SER A 17 -3.32 -44.59 13.29
C SER A 17 -2.85 -43.30 13.97
N SER A 18 -1.54 -43.10 14.06
CA SER A 18 -1.01 -41.80 14.44
C SER A 18 -1.34 -40.84 13.30
N ALA A 19 -2.36 -39.99 13.49
CA ALA A 19 -2.57 -38.84 12.64
C ALA A 19 -1.31 -37.96 12.74
N GLN A 20 -0.44 -38.06 11.73
CA GLN A 20 0.69 -37.16 11.56
C GLN A 20 0.08 -35.77 11.40
N LYS A 21 0.23 -34.92 12.41
CA LYS A 21 -0.06 -33.49 12.25
C LYS A 21 0.81 -33.02 11.09
N ASP A 22 0.20 -32.72 9.95
CA ASP A 22 0.89 -32.07 8.84
C ASP A 22 1.51 -30.78 9.38
N SER A 23 2.81 -30.83 9.65
CA SER A 23 3.58 -29.67 10.08
C SER A 23 3.73 -28.75 8.88
N ILE A 24 3.40 -27.47 9.06
CA ILE A 24 3.64 -26.43 8.05
C ILE A 24 5.14 -26.48 7.64
N PRO A 25 5.48 -26.51 6.34
CA PRO A 25 6.86 -26.59 5.87
C PRO A 25 7.65 -25.33 6.23
N SER A 26 9.00 -25.42 6.16
CA SER A 26 9.82 -24.21 6.30
C SER A 26 9.72 -23.31 5.07
N ILE A 27 9.94 -22.01 5.25
CA ILE A 27 9.97 -21.04 4.16
C ILE A 27 11.04 -21.46 3.13
N SER A 28 12.25 -21.74 3.59
CA SER A 28 13.36 -22.21 2.75
C SER A 28 13.04 -23.49 1.94
N GLN A 29 12.21 -24.40 2.47
CA GLN A 29 11.76 -25.58 1.74
C GLN A 29 10.71 -25.20 0.68
N LYS A 30 9.72 -24.38 1.05
CA LYS A 30 8.61 -24.00 0.16
C LYS A 30 9.07 -23.14 -1.01
N THR A 31 10.06 -22.26 -0.81
CA THR A 31 10.51 -21.28 -1.81
C THR A 31 11.69 -21.73 -2.65
N ARG A 32 12.11 -23.00 -2.50
CA ARG A 32 13.26 -23.54 -3.24
C ARG A 32 13.05 -23.45 -4.75
N GLY A 33 13.91 -22.70 -5.43
CA GLY A 33 13.89 -22.52 -6.88
C GLY A 33 12.91 -21.46 -7.37
N MET A 34 12.27 -20.70 -6.48
CA MET A 34 11.52 -19.49 -6.82
C MET A 34 12.46 -18.30 -7.02
N ASP A 35 12.03 -17.33 -7.82
CA ASP A 35 12.76 -16.07 -7.99
C ASP A 35 12.60 -15.21 -6.73
N THR A 36 13.71 -14.89 -6.06
CA THR A 36 13.70 -14.19 -4.77
C THR A 36 13.91 -12.69 -4.98
N ARG A 37 13.04 -11.87 -4.39
CA ARG A 37 13.09 -10.41 -4.47
C ARG A 37 13.28 -9.83 -3.07
N GLU A 38 14.49 -9.32 -2.80
CA GLU A 38 14.84 -8.63 -1.55
C GLU A 38 14.42 -7.15 -1.58
N GLY A 39 14.06 -6.59 -0.43
CA GLY A 39 13.58 -5.21 -0.28
C GLY A 39 12.80 -5.01 1.02
N PHE A 40 11.82 -4.11 1.03
CA PHE A 40 11.07 -3.76 2.24
C PHE A 40 10.34 -4.98 2.83
N PHE A 41 9.51 -5.64 2.02
CA PHE A 41 9.10 -7.02 2.29
C PHE A 41 9.79 -7.95 1.31
N LYS A 42 10.45 -8.98 1.82
CA LYS A 42 10.96 -10.04 0.97
C LYS A 42 9.80 -10.82 0.36
N PHE A 43 9.87 -11.09 -0.94
CA PHE A 43 8.89 -11.94 -1.61
C PHE A 43 9.53 -12.85 -2.64
N TYR A 44 8.78 -13.86 -3.04
CA TYR A 44 9.21 -14.88 -3.99
C TYR A 44 8.19 -14.99 -5.11
N TYR A 45 8.67 -15.03 -6.35
CA TYR A 45 7.84 -15.32 -7.50
C TYR A 45 8.00 -16.78 -7.92
N ASP A 46 6.89 -17.50 -7.92
CA ASP A 46 6.78 -18.87 -8.42
C ASP A 46 6.23 -18.84 -9.86
N ASP A 47 7.14 -18.83 -10.84
CA ASP A 47 6.81 -18.82 -12.27
C ASP A 47 5.92 -20.00 -12.68
N LYS A 48 6.10 -21.17 -12.06
CA LYS A 48 5.34 -22.37 -12.40
C LYS A 48 3.89 -22.28 -11.94
N ALA A 49 3.66 -21.64 -10.79
CA ALA A 49 2.32 -21.46 -10.24
C ALA A 49 1.69 -20.11 -10.62
N GLY A 50 2.48 -19.17 -11.17
CA GLY A 50 2.06 -17.79 -11.39
C GLY A 50 1.75 -17.04 -10.10
N LYS A 51 2.51 -17.27 -9.02
CA LYS A 51 2.19 -16.76 -7.67
C LYS A 51 3.27 -15.86 -7.10
N ILE A 52 2.84 -14.87 -6.31
CA ILE A 52 3.70 -14.09 -5.42
C ILE A 52 3.48 -14.56 -3.98
N TRP A 53 4.56 -15.04 -3.38
CA TRP A 53 4.63 -15.43 -1.98
C TRP A 53 5.31 -14.33 -1.18
N LEU A 54 4.60 -13.73 -0.22
CA LEU A 54 5.16 -12.68 0.64
C LEU A 54 5.68 -13.28 1.94
N GLU A 55 6.90 -12.93 2.32
CA GLU A 55 7.45 -13.23 3.64
C GLU A 55 7.07 -12.12 4.62
N VAL A 56 6.27 -12.47 5.62
CA VAL A 56 5.85 -11.56 6.68
C VAL A 56 6.77 -11.73 7.87
N ASP A 57 7.55 -10.68 8.14
CA ASP A 57 8.54 -10.58 9.21
C ASP A 57 8.28 -9.41 10.18
N LYS A 58 7.42 -8.46 9.79
CA LYS A 58 7.05 -7.24 10.53
C LYS A 58 5.66 -7.34 11.13
N TRP A 59 5.56 -8.00 12.29
CA TRP A 59 4.27 -8.22 12.97
C TRP A 59 3.84 -6.98 13.76
N GLN A 60 2.59 -6.54 13.55
CA GLN A 60 2.01 -5.36 14.21
C GLN A 60 2.86 -4.08 14.06
N GLU A 61 3.65 -4.02 12.99
CA GLU A 61 4.35 -2.83 12.55
C GLU A 61 3.54 -2.18 11.43
N GLU A 62 3.26 -0.89 11.56
CA GLU A 62 2.47 -0.16 10.58
C GLU A 62 3.32 0.23 9.37
N PHE A 63 2.75 0.04 8.19
CA PHE A 63 3.28 0.47 6.90
C PHE A 63 2.16 1.12 6.08
N LEU A 64 2.52 1.89 5.06
CA LEU A 64 1.54 2.50 4.16
C LEU A 64 1.24 1.55 3.01
N TYR A 65 -0.05 1.31 2.77
CA TYR A 65 -0.54 0.65 1.56
C TYR A 65 -1.24 1.67 0.67
N VAL A 66 -0.72 1.82 -0.55
CA VAL A 66 -1.29 2.69 -1.59
C VAL A 66 -1.65 1.83 -2.79
N ASN A 67 -2.81 2.08 -3.38
CA ASN A 67 -3.16 1.50 -4.68
C ASN A 67 -3.32 2.60 -5.74
N SER A 68 -3.03 2.28 -6.99
CA SER A 68 -3.14 3.22 -8.11
C SER A 68 -3.40 2.50 -9.43
N LEU A 69 -3.73 3.26 -10.48
CA LEU A 69 -3.85 2.76 -11.84
C LEU A 69 -2.62 3.18 -12.66
N THR A 70 -1.70 2.27 -12.97
CA THR A 70 -0.53 2.57 -13.83
C THR A 70 -0.85 2.44 -15.33
N GLY A 71 -2.00 1.83 -15.63
CA GLY A 71 -2.66 1.84 -16.94
C GLY A 71 -4.16 1.97 -16.73
N GLY A 72 -4.69 3.16 -16.99
CA GLY A 72 -6.12 3.47 -16.87
C GLY A 72 -6.91 3.14 -18.13
N LEU A 73 -8.21 3.48 -18.10
CA LEU A 73 -9.13 3.40 -19.23
C LEU A 73 -8.91 4.54 -20.24
N GLY A 74 -8.37 5.68 -19.79
CA GLY A 74 -8.07 6.83 -20.66
C GLY A 74 -9.25 7.75 -20.94
N SER A 75 -10.18 7.87 -19.98
CA SER A 75 -11.31 8.82 -20.04
C SER A 75 -11.37 9.63 -18.75
N ASN A 76 -11.11 10.94 -18.88
CA ASN A 76 -11.17 11.89 -17.77
C ASN A 76 -12.59 11.97 -17.17
N ASP A 77 -13.63 11.84 -17.99
CA ASP A 77 -15.04 11.93 -17.56
C ASP A 77 -15.45 10.72 -16.70
N ILE A 78 -14.95 9.53 -17.06
CA ILE A 78 -15.11 8.34 -16.22
C ILE A 78 -14.21 8.46 -14.97
N GLY A 79 -13.05 9.08 -15.13
CA GLY A 79 -12.07 9.31 -14.07
C GLY A 79 -11.35 8.02 -13.68
N LEU A 80 -10.86 7.29 -14.68
CA LEU A 80 -10.04 6.08 -14.54
C LEU A 80 -8.75 6.26 -15.36
N ASP A 81 -7.97 7.28 -15.01
CA ASP A 81 -6.82 7.70 -15.80
C ASP A 81 -5.54 6.96 -15.40
N ARG A 82 -4.58 6.93 -16.32
CA ARG A 82 -3.23 6.46 -16.02
C ARG A 82 -2.59 7.35 -14.96
N ASN A 83 -1.84 6.73 -14.06
CA ASN A 83 -1.21 7.32 -12.87
C ASN A 83 -2.20 7.90 -11.85
N GLN A 84 -3.48 7.51 -11.90
CA GLN A 84 -4.44 7.92 -10.88
C GLN A 84 -4.15 7.21 -9.54
N LEU A 85 -3.82 8.00 -8.52
CA LEU A 85 -3.69 7.52 -7.15
C LEU A 85 -5.07 7.15 -6.60
N GLY A 86 -5.14 6.01 -5.93
CA GLY A 86 -6.29 5.59 -5.12
C GLY A 86 -6.09 5.99 -3.67
N GLU A 87 -6.66 5.18 -2.80
CA GLU A 87 -6.61 5.39 -1.35
C GLU A 87 -5.22 5.09 -0.77
N SER A 88 -4.85 5.85 0.26
CA SER A 88 -3.65 5.64 1.08
C SER A 88 -4.08 5.18 2.47
N ARG A 89 -3.63 3.99 2.89
CA ARG A 89 -4.10 3.32 4.11
C ARG A 89 -2.92 2.96 4.99
N VAL A 90 -3.02 3.24 6.29
CA VAL A 90 -2.03 2.73 7.25
C VAL A 90 -2.47 1.34 7.68
N VAL A 91 -1.63 0.36 7.41
CA VAL A 91 -1.95 -1.05 7.58
C VAL A 91 -0.86 -1.78 8.37
N GLN A 92 -1.21 -2.91 8.95
CA GLN A 92 -0.27 -3.79 9.66
C GLN A 92 -0.67 -5.26 9.48
N PHE A 93 0.31 -6.16 9.59
CA PHE A 93 0.04 -7.59 9.62
C PHE A 93 -0.24 -8.06 11.05
N LEU A 94 -1.41 -8.66 11.26
CA LEU A 94 -1.79 -9.31 12.51
C LEU A 94 -1.89 -10.81 12.31
N ARG A 95 -1.19 -11.58 13.15
CA ARG A 95 -1.32 -13.03 13.17
C ARG A 95 -2.45 -13.48 14.09
N SER A 96 -3.30 -14.36 13.61
CA SER A 96 -4.38 -15.00 14.38
C SER A 96 -4.47 -16.49 14.02
N GLY A 97 -3.85 -17.33 14.86
CA GLY A 97 -3.75 -18.77 14.63
C GLY A 97 -3.05 -19.09 13.29
N PRO A 98 -3.69 -19.85 12.38
CA PRO A 98 -3.13 -20.19 11.07
C PRO A 98 -3.34 -19.09 10.01
N LYS A 99 -3.90 -17.94 10.41
CA LYS A 99 -4.19 -16.82 9.51
C LYS A 99 -3.29 -15.62 9.80
N VAL A 100 -3.02 -14.87 8.75
CA VAL A 100 -2.48 -13.52 8.79
C VAL A 100 -3.54 -12.58 8.22
N LEU A 101 -3.82 -11.48 8.91
CA LEU A 101 -4.71 -10.42 8.44
C LEU A 101 -3.87 -9.21 8.07
N LEU A 102 -4.21 -8.56 6.95
CA LEU A 102 -3.78 -7.19 6.68
C LEU A 102 -4.85 -6.25 7.20
N LEU A 103 -4.61 -5.64 8.36
CA LEU A 103 -5.55 -4.74 9.03
C LEU A 103 -5.22 -3.29 8.71
N GLU A 104 -6.23 -2.50 8.35
CA GLU A 104 -6.17 -1.06 8.26
C GLU A 104 -6.57 -0.41 9.59
N SER A 105 -5.68 0.41 10.13
CA SER A 105 -5.90 1.20 11.33
C SER A 105 -6.81 2.39 11.03
N ASN A 106 -7.81 2.64 11.88
CA ASN A 106 -8.76 3.73 11.66
C ASN A 106 -8.25 5.05 12.23
N TYR A 107 -7.44 5.73 11.44
CA TYR A 107 -6.88 7.03 11.78
C TYR A 107 -7.84 8.21 11.55
N LYS A 108 -9.13 8.00 11.31
CA LYS A 108 -10.13 9.08 11.26
C LYS A 108 -10.57 9.51 12.67
N PHE A 109 -10.44 8.62 13.64
CA PHE A 109 -10.79 8.84 15.05
C PHE A 109 -9.60 8.45 15.92
N ARG A 110 -9.11 9.36 16.76
CA ARG A 110 -7.88 9.16 17.55
C ARG A 110 -8.00 9.83 18.92
N ALA A 111 -7.10 9.51 19.83
CA ALA A 111 -6.89 10.29 21.06
C ALA A 111 -5.46 10.85 21.06
N GLY A 112 -5.30 12.17 20.94
CA GLY A 112 -4.02 12.89 20.96
C GLY A 112 -3.47 13.09 22.38
N THR A 113 -3.34 12.01 23.14
CA THR A 113 -3.04 11.99 24.59
C THR A 113 -1.85 11.09 24.88
N ASP A 114 -1.16 11.35 25.99
CA ASP A 114 -0.09 10.47 26.49
C ASP A 114 -0.65 9.25 27.24
N ASN A 115 -1.95 9.25 27.60
CA ASN A 115 -2.62 8.15 28.29
C ASN A 115 -2.87 6.94 27.35
N PRO A 116 -2.19 5.78 27.57
CA PRO A 116 -2.36 4.61 26.70
C PRO A 116 -3.77 4.00 26.76
N GLU A 117 -4.45 4.06 27.89
CA GLU A 117 -5.79 3.47 28.03
C GLU A 117 -6.86 4.30 27.33
N GLU A 118 -6.70 5.63 27.31
CA GLU A 118 -7.57 6.53 26.53
C GLU A 118 -7.39 6.30 25.01
N ARG A 119 -6.15 6.12 24.56
CA ARG A 119 -5.88 5.76 23.15
C ARG A 119 -6.52 4.42 22.78
N ARG A 120 -6.36 3.40 23.63
CA ARG A 120 -6.98 2.07 23.43
C ARG A 120 -8.50 2.16 23.42
N ALA A 121 -9.11 2.90 24.34
CA ALA A 121 -10.57 3.05 24.38
C ALA A 121 -11.13 3.63 23.08
N VAL A 122 -10.44 4.62 22.47
CA VAL A 122 -10.84 5.17 21.17
C VAL A 122 -10.59 4.17 20.04
N GLU A 123 -9.45 3.48 20.04
CA GLU A 123 -9.16 2.43 19.06
C GLU A 123 -10.22 1.32 19.05
N GLU A 124 -10.65 0.86 20.22
CA GLU A 124 -11.70 -0.17 20.38
C GLU A 124 -13.10 0.35 20.05
N ALA A 125 -13.35 1.66 20.17
CA ALA A 125 -14.63 2.28 19.88
C ALA A 125 -14.92 2.43 18.38
N PHE A 126 -13.89 2.41 17.53
CA PHE A 126 -14.03 2.60 16.08
C PHE A 126 -13.50 1.40 15.29
N ALA A 127 -14.32 0.89 14.36
CA ALA A 127 -13.96 -0.28 13.58
C ALA A 127 -12.67 -0.07 12.76
N GLN A 128 -11.79 -1.06 12.82
CA GLN A 128 -10.70 -1.30 11.87
C GLN A 128 -11.21 -2.13 10.68
N SER A 129 -10.43 -2.18 9.60
CA SER A 129 -10.81 -2.94 8.39
C SER A 129 -9.80 -4.03 8.05
N ALA A 130 -10.23 -5.29 8.00
CA ALA A 130 -9.40 -6.38 7.47
C ALA A 130 -9.44 -6.35 5.94
N LEU A 131 -8.40 -5.76 5.34
CA LEU A 131 -8.28 -5.62 3.88
C LEU A 131 -7.88 -6.92 3.19
N GLY A 132 -7.23 -7.82 3.91
CA GLY A 132 -6.77 -9.10 3.40
C GLY A 132 -6.71 -10.16 4.50
N GLY A 133 -6.91 -11.41 4.13
CA GLY A 133 -6.81 -12.55 5.02
C GLY A 133 -6.11 -13.69 4.31
N PHE A 134 -5.04 -14.18 4.91
CA PHE A 134 -4.11 -15.12 4.29
C PHE A 134 -3.94 -16.33 5.18
N LYS A 135 -3.82 -17.51 4.58
CA LYS A 135 -3.38 -18.71 5.29
C LYS A 135 -1.86 -18.73 5.32
N VAL A 136 -1.29 -19.15 6.45
CA VAL A 136 0.15 -19.39 6.53
C VAL A 136 0.48 -20.70 5.82
N GLU A 137 1.32 -20.61 4.78
CA GLU A 137 1.68 -21.73 3.90
C GLU A 137 3.07 -22.29 4.17
N ALA A 138 3.94 -21.51 4.82
CA ALA A 138 5.23 -21.95 5.37
C ALA A 138 5.64 -21.04 6.54
N GLU A 139 6.48 -21.54 7.46
CA GLU A 139 6.99 -20.76 8.61
C GLU A 139 8.45 -21.06 8.93
N GLU A 140 9.21 -20.03 9.28
CA GLU A 140 10.62 -20.20 9.64
C GLU A 140 11.09 -19.02 10.51
N GLY A 141 11.67 -19.31 11.67
CA GLY A 141 12.29 -18.29 12.53
C GLY A 141 11.35 -17.14 12.95
N GLY A 142 10.08 -17.44 13.22
CA GLY A 142 9.07 -16.43 13.58
C GLY A 142 8.46 -15.66 12.41
N ARG A 143 8.90 -15.94 11.17
CA ARG A 143 8.34 -15.39 9.93
C ARG A 143 7.32 -16.35 9.33
N ALA A 144 6.41 -15.80 8.54
CA ALA A 144 5.40 -16.58 7.83
C ALA A 144 5.44 -16.30 6.33
N LEU A 145 5.15 -17.30 5.52
CA LEU A 145 4.96 -17.16 4.07
C LEU A 145 3.47 -17.23 3.75
N ILE A 146 2.98 -16.24 3.00
CA ILE A 146 1.58 -16.15 2.58
C ILE A 146 1.48 -16.04 1.05
N ASP A 147 0.41 -16.56 0.46
CA ASP A 147 0.07 -16.32 -0.94
C ASP A 147 -0.58 -14.93 -1.08
N LEU A 148 0.15 -13.96 -1.63
CA LEU A 148 -0.33 -12.59 -1.80
C LEU A 148 -1.17 -12.42 -3.08
N THR A 149 -1.08 -13.36 -4.01
CA THR A 149 -1.64 -13.25 -5.36
C THR A 149 -3.13 -12.88 -5.39
N PRO A 150 -4.03 -13.53 -4.61
CA PRO A 150 -5.46 -13.18 -4.64
C PRO A 150 -5.73 -11.74 -4.17
N PHE A 151 -4.90 -11.21 -3.27
CA PHE A 151 -5.03 -9.83 -2.81
C PHE A 151 -4.60 -8.81 -3.89
N LEU A 152 -3.62 -9.18 -4.73
CA LEU A 152 -3.14 -8.33 -5.83
C LEU A 152 -4.09 -8.35 -7.05
N LEU A 153 -4.84 -9.43 -7.22
CA LEU A 153 -5.77 -9.58 -8.35
C LEU A 153 -7.15 -8.93 -8.11
N ARG A 154 -7.37 -8.28 -6.97
CA ARG A 154 -8.67 -7.66 -6.64
C ARG A 154 -8.85 -6.29 -7.28
N ASP A 155 -10.09 -5.89 -7.49
CA ASP A 155 -10.43 -4.50 -7.84
C ASP A 155 -10.28 -3.55 -6.64
N ALA A 156 -9.04 -3.24 -6.27
CA ALA A 156 -8.73 -2.37 -5.13
C ALA A 156 -9.02 -0.88 -5.38
N HIS A 157 -9.22 -0.49 -6.64
CA HIS A 157 -9.50 0.89 -7.04
C HIS A 157 -10.99 1.15 -7.31
N GLY A 158 -11.83 0.12 -7.25
CA GLY A 158 -13.27 0.24 -7.46
C GLY A 158 -13.63 0.58 -8.90
N VAL A 159 -12.90 0.03 -9.88
CA VAL A 159 -13.14 0.22 -11.33
C VAL A 159 -14.57 -0.17 -11.69
N ALA A 160 -15.03 -1.35 -11.26
CA ALA A 160 -16.37 -1.83 -11.58
C ALA A 160 -17.46 -0.93 -10.98
N GLN A 161 -17.25 -0.49 -9.75
CA GLN A 161 -18.15 0.45 -9.08
C GLN A 161 -18.18 1.80 -9.79
N ARG A 162 -17.01 2.35 -10.15
CA ARG A 162 -16.89 3.63 -10.86
C ARG A 162 -17.61 3.61 -12.19
N LEU A 163 -17.42 2.56 -13.00
CA LEU A 163 -18.09 2.42 -14.30
C LEU A 163 -19.61 2.43 -14.15
N LYS A 164 -20.13 1.74 -13.13
CA LYS A 164 -21.56 1.72 -12.81
C LYS A 164 -22.07 3.11 -12.37
N GLU A 165 -21.35 3.78 -11.47
CA GLU A 165 -21.70 5.13 -10.99
C GLU A 165 -21.66 6.19 -12.11
N ARG A 166 -20.85 5.96 -13.14
CA ARG A 166 -20.72 6.79 -14.33
C ARG A 166 -21.62 6.34 -15.49
N GLU A 167 -22.55 5.43 -15.25
CA GLU A 167 -23.52 4.95 -16.25
C GLU A 167 -22.85 4.34 -17.50
N GLN A 168 -21.67 3.74 -17.35
CA GLN A 168 -20.94 3.09 -18.45
C GLN A 168 -21.32 1.61 -18.64
N GLY A 169 -22.21 1.11 -17.79
CA GLY A 169 -22.66 -0.27 -17.76
C GLY A 169 -22.22 -1.01 -16.49
N THR A 170 -22.60 -2.27 -16.40
CA THR A 170 -22.24 -3.14 -15.26
C THR A 170 -21.13 -4.08 -15.65
N TYR A 171 -20.04 -4.04 -14.90
CA TYR A 171 -18.85 -4.87 -15.10
C TYR A 171 -18.56 -5.69 -13.85
N LYS A 172 -17.89 -6.83 -14.05
CA LYS A 172 -17.33 -7.68 -13.00
C LYS A 172 -15.88 -8.01 -13.35
N LEU A 173 -15.05 -8.21 -12.35
CA LEU A 173 -13.70 -8.71 -12.55
C LEU A 173 -13.75 -10.12 -13.14
N ASP A 174 -12.94 -10.36 -14.16
CA ASP A 174 -12.71 -11.66 -14.79
C ASP A 174 -11.34 -12.19 -14.37
N GLU A 175 -11.34 -13.08 -13.39
CA GLU A 175 -10.10 -13.66 -12.82
C GLU A 175 -9.29 -14.45 -13.86
N ASN A 176 -9.95 -15.10 -14.82
CA ASN A 176 -9.26 -15.92 -15.84
C ASN A 176 -8.51 -15.06 -16.87
N ARG A 177 -8.98 -13.82 -17.08
CA ARG A 177 -8.30 -12.82 -17.94
C ARG A 177 -7.51 -11.80 -17.13
N SER A 178 -7.23 -12.09 -15.87
CA SER A 178 -6.42 -11.25 -14.99
C SER A 178 -5.15 -11.97 -14.58
N ALA A 179 -4.04 -11.24 -14.49
CA ALA A 179 -2.74 -11.83 -14.20
C ALA A 179 -1.79 -10.83 -13.55
N LEU A 180 -0.79 -11.35 -12.85
CA LEU A 180 0.34 -10.55 -12.36
C LEU A 180 1.10 -9.91 -13.53
N TRP A 181 1.51 -8.65 -13.37
CA TRP A 181 2.31 -7.91 -14.34
C TRP A 181 3.73 -7.69 -13.78
N LEU A 182 4.64 -8.60 -14.14
CA LEU A 182 5.96 -8.65 -13.50
C LEU A 182 6.90 -7.50 -13.85
N GLU A 183 6.73 -6.85 -15.02
CA GLU A 183 7.62 -5.78 -15.49
C GLU A 183 7.74 -4.62 -14.48
N ARG A 184 6.65 -4.33 -13.77
CA ARG A 184 6.56 -3.29 -12.73
C ARG A 184 6.38 -3.87 -11.32
N THR A 185 6.55 -5.18 -11.17
CA THR A 185 6.64 -5.82 -9.85
C THR A 185 8.09 -5.77 -9.39
N LYS A 186 8.38 -4.86 -8.47
CA LYS A 186 9.75 -4.49 -8.07
C LYS A 186 9.85 -4.43 -6.56
N ASN A 187 11.07 -4.53 -6.05
CA ASN A 187 11.32 -4.46 -4.62
C ASN A 187 12.49 -3.53 -4.36
N PHE A 188 12.29 -2.60 -3.44
CA PHE A 188 13.23 -1.56 -3.07
C PHE A 188 13.43 -1.57 -1.55
N PRO A 189 14.48 -0.92 -1.03
CA PRO A 189 14.73 -0.93 0.41
C PRO A 189 13.58 -0.38 1.27
N LYS A 190 12.79 0.56 0.74
CA LYS A 190 11.73 1.26 1.49
C LYS A 190 10.32 1.00 0.99
N ASN A 191 10.18 0.21 -0.08
CA ASN A 191 8.88 -0.13 -0.63
C ASN A 191 8.92 -1.42 -1.46
N SER A 192 7.81 -2.15 -1.44
CA SER A 192 7.55 -3.32 -2.27
C SER A 192 6.39 -3.00 -3.21
N GLU A 193 6.63 -3.14 -4.51
CA GLU A 193 5.72 -2.74 -5.58
C GLU A 193 5.22 -3.96 -6.34
N PHE A 194 3.91 -4.07 -6.50
CA PHE A 194 3.25 -5.17 -7.18
C PHE A 194 2.27 -4.63 -8.20
N GLU A 195 2.17 -5.28 -9.35
CA GLU A 195 1.24 -4.88 -10.40
C GLU A 195 0.46 -6.08 -10.94
N ALA A 196 -0.79 -5.83 -11.32
CA ALA A 196 -1.67 -6.80 -11.95
C ALA A 196 -2.38 -6.15 -13.14
N LEU A 197 -2.48 -6.90 -14.24
CA LEU A 197 -3.44 -6.60 -15.30
C LEU A 197 -4.78 -7.20 -14.89
N LEU A 198 -5.79 -6.36 -14.68
CA LEU A 198 -7.13 -6.77 -14.31
C LEU A 198 -8.07 -6.55 -15.49
N THR A 199 -8.77 -7.60 -15.89
CA THR A 199 -9.77 -7.54 -16.95
C THR A 199 -11.17 -7.57 -16.35
N PHE A 200 -12.02 -6.65 -16.81
CA PHE A 200 -13.40 -6.52 -16.39
C PHE A 200 -14.33 -6.86 -17.56
N GLU A 201 -15.17 -7.87 -17.36
CA GLU A 201 -16.20 -8.28 -18.31
C GLU A 201 -17.50 -7.56 -17.97
N GLY A 202 -18.19 -7.00 -18.97
CA GLY A 202 -19.46 -6.33 -18.73
C GLY A 202 -20.25 -6.00 -19.99
N ASN A 203 -21.40 -5.37 -19.77
CA ASN A 203 -22.29 -4.89 -20.83
C ASN A 203 -22.12 -3.37 -20.95
N PRO A 204 -21.52 -2.85 -22.03
CA PRO A 204 -21.27 -1.43 -22.20
C PRO A 204 -22.57 -0.68 -22.50
N GLU A 205 -22.89 0.34 -21.70
CA GLU A 205 -24.09 1.17 -21.87
C GLU A 205 -23.75 2.60 -22.31
N GLY A 206 -22.64 3.15 -21.81
CA GLY A 206 -22.22 4.54 -22.05
C GLY A 206 -21.39 4.75 -23.32
N GLY A 207 -21.41 5.97 -23.85
CA GLY A 207 -20.64 6.37 -25.03
C GLY A 207 -19.14 6.49 -24.77
N GLU A 208 -18.74 6.93 -23.57
CA GLU A 208 -17.33 7.14 -23.21
C GLU A 208 -16.54 5.84 -23.21
N VAL A 209 -17.07 4.78 -22.59
CA VAL A 209 -16.38 3.48 -22.60
C VAL A 209 -16.24 2.92 -24.02
N ARG A 210 -17.23 3.15 -24.88
CA ARG A 210 -17.20 2.70 -26.28
C ARG A 210 -16.24 3.50 -27.15
N SER A 211 -15.95 4.76 -26.79
CA SER A 211 -15.05 5.62 -27.55
C SER A 211 -13.57 5.34 -27.25
N VAL A 212 -13.26 4.86 -26.05
CA VAL A 212 -11.87 4.64 -25.60
C VAL A 212 -11.42 3.18 -25.60
N ALA A 213 -12.36 2.22 -25.47
CA ALA A 213 -12.02 0.80 -25.42
C ALA A 213 -12.18 0.11 -26.79
N PRO A 214 -11.17 -0.66 -27.26
CA PRO A 214 -11.28 -1.40 -28.52
C PRO A 214 -12.31 -2.54 -28.46
N THR A 215 -12.57 -3.09 -27.27
CA THR A 215 -13.62 -4.07 -27.01
C THR A 215 -14.33 -3.65 -25.72
N PRO A 216 -15.39 -2.84 -25.80
CA PRO A 216 -16.01 -2.25 -24.62
C PRO A 216 -16.59 -3.24 -23.63
N GLU A 217 -16.88 -4.48 -24.04
CA GLU A 217 -17.33 -5.57 -23.17
C GLU A 217 -16.21 -6.16 -22.30
N ALA A 218 -14.94 -5.83 -22.58
CA ALA A 218 -13.75 -6.40 -21.96
C ALA A 218 -12.67 -5.34 -21.73
N LEU A 219 -12.66 -4.75 -20.54
CA LEU A 219 -11.76 -3.65 -20.19
C LEU A 219 -10.58 -4.16 -19.37
N SER A 220 -9.35 -4.00 -19.86
CA SER A 220 -8.14 -4.37 -19.10
C SER A 220 -7.40 -3.15 -18.61
N LEU A 221 -7.20 -3.04 -17.29
CA LEU A 221 -6.48 -1.95 -16.62
C LEU A 221 -5.31 -2.52 -15.82
N ARG A 222 -4.24 -1.73 -15.65
CA ARG A 222 -3.12 -2.10 -14.78
C ARG A 222 -3.30 -1.49 -13.40
N MET A 223 -3.56 -2.36 -12.43
CA MET A 223 -3.70 -2.06 -11.01
C MET A 223 -2.36 -2.21 -10.31
N HIS A 224 -2.01 -1.24 -9.50
CA HIS A 224 -0.74 -1.21 -8.79
C HIS A 224 -0.95 -1.16 -7.27
N HIS A 225 -0.10 -1.87 -6.55
CA HIS A 225 -0.10 -1.97 -5.09
C HIS A 225 1.30 -1.68 -4.55
N SER A 226 1.39 -0.66 -3.70
CA SER A 226 2.62 -0.21 -3.07
C SER A 226 2.54 -0.42 -1.57
N PHE A 227 3.48 -1.18 -1.01
CA PHE A 227 3.72 -1.29 0.43
C PHE A 227 4.95 -0.48 0.78
N VAL A 228 4.78 0.57 1.57
CA VAL A 228 5.81 1.59 1.83
C VAL A 228 6.12 1.67 3.32
N GLU A 229 7.40 1.67 3.66
CA GLU A 229 7.89 1.92 5.01
C GLU A 229 7.37 3.27 5.55
N LEU A 230 6.85 3.30 6.77
CA LEU A 230 6.53 4.57 7.41
C LEU A 230 7.82 5.31 7.80
N PRO A 231 7.84 6.65 7.68
CA PRO A 231 8.99 7.41 8.15
C PRO A 231 9.14 7.27 9.67
N GLY A 232 10.38 7.33 10.15
CA GLY A 232 10.66 7.30 11.58
C GLY A 232 10.04 8.46 12.36
N ALA A 233 10.13 8.37 13.69
CA ALA A 233 9.60 9.34 14.63
C ALA A 233 10.16 10.78 14.42
N SER A 234 9.65 11.71 15.23
CA SER A 234 10.08 13.12 15.28
C SER A 234 9.57 14.02 14.15
N TYR A 235 8.56 13.62 13.37
CA TYR A 235 7.84 14.57 12.54
C TYR A 235 6.97 15.49 13.40
N ARG A 236 7.08 16.80 13.20
CA ARG A 236 6.23 17.79 13.86
C ARG A 236 5.13 18.27 12.89
N PRO A 237 3.85 17.88 13.12
CA PRO A 237 2.74 18.37 12.32
C PRO A 237 2.60 19.89 12.43
N ARG A 238 2.04 20.52 11.39
CA ARG A 238 1.65 21.93 11.40
C ARG A 238 0.15 22.04 11.23
N ALA A 239 -0.50 22.77 12.14
CA ALA A 239 -1.92 23.06 12.09
C ALA A 239 -2.30 23.70 10.75
N PHE A 240 -3.43 23.28 10.21
CA PHE A 240 -4.01 23.89 9.02
C PHE A 240 -4.64 25.25 9.35
N ASP A 241 -4.43 26.22 8.47
CA ASP A 241 -5.08 27.53 8.47
C ASP A 241 -5.81 27.68 7.12
N SER A 242 -7.07 28.12 7.12
CA SER A 242 -7.87 28.25 5.90
C SER A 242 -7.35 29.31 4.93
N ARG A 243 -6.51 30.23 5.40
CA ARG A 243 -5.80 31.21 4.56
C ARG A 243 -4.54 30.62 3.92
N SER A 244 -4.13 29.42 4.34
CA SER A 244 -3.03 28.69 3.72
C SER A 244 -3.54 27.91 2.52
N GLY A 245 -2.85 27.97 1.38
CA GLY A 245 -3.21 27.24 0.15
C GLY A 245 -2.99 25.73 0.21
N TYR A 246 -2.99 25.13 1.40
CA TYR A 246 -2.77 23.70 1.61
C TYR A 246 -4.10 22.94 1.67
N TYR A 247 -4.06 21.64 1.40
CA TYR A 247 -5.17 20.74 1.70
C TYR A 247 -5.13 20.31 3.17
N PRO A 248 -6.28 20.25 3.87
CA PRO A 248 -6.35 19.82 5.26
C PRO A 248 -6.42 18.29 5.39
N LEU A 249 -5.43 17.68 6.03
CA LEU A 249 -5.59 16.36 6.66
C LEU A 249 -6.47 16.52 7.91
N SER A 250 -7.66 15.91 7.93
CA SER A 250 -8.63 16.06 9.02
C SER A 250 -8.89 14.76 9.77
N PHE A 251 -9.05 14.82 11.09
CA PHE A 251 -9.46 13.69 11.94
C PHE A 251 -10.20 14.19 13.19
N GLN A 252 -10.93 13.31 13.88
CA GLN A 252 -11.57 13.60 15.17
C GLN A 252 -10.64 13.18 16.31
N ASP A 253 -10.37 14.10 17.23
CA ASP A 253 -9.53 13.89 18.40
C ASP A 253 -10.38 13.82 19.67
N TYR A 254 -10.58 12.62 20.19
CA TYR A 254 -11.40 12.31 21.36
C TYR A 254 -10.71 12.64 22.69
N ALA A 255 -9.43 13.00 22.68
CA ALA A 255 -8.75 13.59 23.84
C ALA A 255 -8.98 15.11 23.94
N THR A 256 -9.78 15.69 23.03
CA THR A 256 -10.04 17.13 23.01
C THR A 256 -10.86 17.56 24.24
N PRO A 257 -10.44 18.63 24.96
CA PRO A 257 -11.20 19.14 26.10
C PRO A 257 -12.64 19.55 25.75
N ILE A 258 -13.53 19.43 26.73
CA ILE A 258 -14.93 19.85 26.60
C ILE A 258 -14.99 21.33 26.16
N GLY A 259 -15.86 21.62 25.18
CA GLY A 259 -16.03 22.97 24.63
C GLY A 259 -15.05 23.34 23.50
N GLN A 260 -14.11 22.45 23.15
CA GLN A 260 -13.22 22.63 22.00
C GLN A 260 -13.68 21.79 20.79
N PRO A 261 -13.38 22.20 19.54
CA PRO A 261 -13.73 21.41 18.36
C PRO A 261 -12.96 20.07 18.33
N LEU A 262 -13.71 18.96 18.24
CA LEU A 262 -13.14 17.60 18.07
C LEU A 262 -12.30 17.47 16.80
N THR A 263 -12.69 18.17 15.73
CA THR A 263 -12.00 18.09 14.45
C THR A 263 -10.66 18.82 14.51
N ARG A 264 -9.58 18.06 14.37
CA ARG A 264 -8.22 18.56 14.19
C ARG A 264 -7.84 18.52 12.72
N ARG A 265 -7.03 19.49 12.29
CA ARG A 265 -6.58 19.63 10.90
C ARG A 265 -5.09 19.96 10.83
N PHE A 266 -4.37 19.25 9.97
CA PHE A 266 -2.96 19.48 9.67
C PHE A 266 -2.75 19.71 8.17
N ILE A 267 -1.62 20.31 7.80
CA ILE A 267 -1.22 20.42 6.40
C ILE A 267 -0.35 19.24 5.97
N PHE A 268 -0.46 18.84 4.70
CA PHE A 268 0.52 18.01 4.03
C PHE A 268 1.75 18.85 3.67
N ARG A 269 2.94 18.44 4.11
CA ARG A 269 4.20 19.12 3.79
C ARG A 269 5.39 18.18 3.95
N HIS A 270 6.49 18.54 3.28
CA HIS A 270 7.78 17.91 3.51
C HIS A 270 8.31 18.19 4.92
N ARG A 271 9.04 17.21 5.48
CA ARG A 271 9.91 17.40 6.63
C ARG A 271 11.04 18.33 6.19
N LEU A 272 11.22 19.44 6.90
CA LEU A 272 12.25 20.41 6.58
C LEU A 272 12.73 21.08 7.87
N GLU A 273 14.02 20.90 8.15
CA GLU A 273 14.68 21.37 9.35
C GLU A 273 15.96 22.10 8.97
N LYS A 274 16.25 23.23 9.62
CA LYS A 274 17.51 23.96 9.44
C LYS A 274 18.64 23.20 10.14
N LYS A 275 19.79 23.03 9.49
CA LYS A 275 21.03 22.60 10.16
C LYS A 275 21.37 23.50 11.34
N ASN A 276 21.17 24.81 11.19
CA ASN A 276 21.38 25.83 12.23
C ASN A 276 20.05 26.56 12.53
N PRO A 277 19.24 26.09 13.51
CA PRO A 277 17.92 26.65 13.78
C PRO A 277 17.91 28.15 14.16
N GLY A 278 18.95 28.63 14.83
CA GLY A 278 19.09 30.04 15.23
C GLY A 278 19.55 30.99 14.13
N ALA A 279 19.98 30.46 12.97
CA ALA A 279 20.47 31.30 11.88
C ALA A 279 19.32 31.88 11.05
N LYS A 280 19.44 33.16 10.67
CA LYS A 280 18.50 33.82 9.73
C LYS A 280 18.39 33.02 8.42
N MET A 281 19.54 32.54 7.93
CA MET A 281 19.67 31.69 6.75
C MET A 281 20.41 30.40 7.13
N SER A 282 19.90 29.23 6.76
CA SER A 282 20.55 27.94 6.99
C SER A 282 20.26 26.96 5.87
N GLU A 283 21.23 26.11 5.54
CA GLU A 283 20.94 24.90 4.75
C GLU A 283 19.97 23.98 5.51
N PRO A 284 19.19 23.15 4.79
CA PRO A 284 18.38 22.13 5.41
C PRO A 284 19.24 20.95 5.89
N VAL A 285 18.78 20.21 6.89
CA VAL A 285 19.36 18.90 7.27
C VAL A 285 19.26 17.94 6.08
N GLU A 286 18.06 17.84 5.50
CA GLU A 286 17.78 17.09 4.27
C GLU A 286 17.04 18.01 3.29
N PRO A 287 17.57 18.26 2.08
CA PRO A 287 16.89 19.06 1.07
C PRO A 287 15.71 18.31 0.47
N ILE A 288 14.69 19.06 0.06
CA ILE A 288 13.58 18.55 -0.75
C ILE A 288 14.10 18.45 -2.18
N VAL A 289 14.26 17.22 -2.67
CA VAL A 289 14.70 16.98 -4.05
C VAL A 289 13.57 16.33 -4.83
N TYR A 290 13.18 16.99 -5.92
CA TYR A 290 12.32 16.43 -6.95
C TYR A 290 13.16 16.03 -8.16
N TYR A 291 12.82 14.89 -8.76
CA TYR A 291 13.50 14.32 -9.90
C TYR A 291 12.58 14.36 -11.12
N LEU A 292 13.00 15.03 -12.18
CA LEU A 292 12.29 15.05 -13.45
C LEU A 292 12.53 13.75 -14.20
N ASP A 293 11.44 13.15 -14.69
CA ASP A 293 11.48 11.97 -15.55
C ASP A 293 12.44 12.19 -16.74
N ARG A 294 13.30 11.20 -17.01
CA ARG A 294 14.25 11.24 -18.14
C ARG A 294 13.55 11.27 -19.49
N GLY A 295 12.32 10.77 -19.56
CA GLY A 295 11.49 10.69 -20.76
C GLY A 295 11.01 12.04 -21.30
N VAL A 296 11.14 13.13 -20.55
CA VAL A 296 10.80 14.47 -21.03
C VAL A 296 11.72 14.86 -22.20
N PRO A 297 11.22 15.23 -23.38
CA PRO A 297 12.05 15.65 -24.49
C PRO A 297 12.54 17.11 -24.34
N GLU A 298 13.64 17.46 -25.00
CA GLU A 298 13.99 18.87 -25.19
C GLU A 298 13.06 19.53 -26.22
N PRO A 299 12.76 20.85 -26.09
CA PRO A 299 13.25 21.79 -25.07
C PRO A 299 12.46 21.79 -23.74
N ILE A 300 11.45 20.92 -23.62
CA ILE A 300 10.53 20.90 -22.46
C ILE A 300 11.28 20.52 -21.18
N LYS A 301 12.23 19.57 -21.26
CA LYS A 301 13.05 19.16 -20.12
C LYS A 301 13.78 20.35 -19.49
N SER A 302 14.50 21.13 -20.29
CA SER A 302 15.21 22.32 -19.81
C SER A 302 14.26 23.31 -19.14
N ALA A 303 13.11 23.59 -19.78
CA ALA A 303 12.11 24.51 -19.23
C ALA A 303 11.50 24.01 -17.91
N LEU A 304 11.22 22.71 -17.79
CA LEU A 304 10.69 22.12 -16.55
C LEU A 304 11.72 22.14 -15.42
N LEU A 305 12.98 21.80 -15.70
CA LEU A 305 14.05 21.86 -14.71
C LEU A 305 14.25 23.28 -14.18
N GLU A 306 14.28 24.28 -15.07
CA GLU A 306 14.45 25.68 -14.70
C GLU A 306 13.23 26.20 -13.93
N GLY A 307 12.03 26.06 -14.50
CA GLY A 307 10.80 26.59 -13.91
C GLY A 307 10.47 25.96 -12.57
N ALA A 308 10.64 24.65 -12.43
CA ALA A 308 10.41 23.98 -11.14
C ALA A 308 11.47 24.39 -10.09
N SER A 309 12.71 24.69 -10.50
CA SER A 309 13.75 25.16 -9.59
C SER A 309 13.46 26.55 -8.99
N TRP A 310 12.61 27.36 -9.60
CA TRP A 310 12.22 28.67 -9.04
C TRP A 310 11.54 28.59 -7.68
N TRP A 311 10.94 27.44 -7.31
CA TRP A 311 10.41 27.22 -5.97
C TRP A 311 11.46 27.42 -4.87
N ASN A 312 12.75 27.19 -5.16
CA ASN A 312 13.82 27.45 -4.20
C ASN A 312 13.86 28.91 -3.75
N GLN A 313 13.44 29.87 -4.58
CA GLN A 313 13.36 31.28 -4.19
C GLN A 313 12.39 31.50 -3.02
N ALA A 314 11.28 30.76 -2.97
CA ALA A 314 10.34 30.83 -1.85
C ALA A 314 10.95 30.24 -0.57
N PHE A 315 11.75 29.17 -0.67
CA PHE A 315 12.47 28.61 0.46
C PHE A 315 13.61 29.52 0.95
N GLU A 316 14.28 30.24 0.05
CA GLU A 316 15.25 31.28 0.37
C GLU A 316 14.62 32.45 1.11
N ALA A 317 13.46 32.92 0.65
CA ALA A 317 12.68 33.92 1.38
C ALA A 317 12.23 33.41 2.76
N ALA A 318 11.98 32.11 2.92
CA ALA A 318 11.71 31.46 4.21
C ALA A 318 12.96 31.22 5.08
N GLY A 319 14.14 31.68 4.63
CA GLY A 319 15.39 31.60 5.38
C GLY A 319 16.15 30.28 5.23
N TYR A 320 15.94 29.56 4.14
CA TYR A 320 16.72 28.38 3.79
C TYR A 320 17.70 28.62 2.64
N ARG A 321 18.86 27.98 2.68
CA ARG A 321 19.76 27.92 1.52
C ARG A 321 19.62 26.56 0.83
N ASN A 322 19.37 26.54 -0.48
CA ASN A 322 19.30 25.32 -1.31
C ASN A 322 18.36 24.22 -0.77
N ALA A 323 17.21 24.62 -0.19
CA ALA A 323 16.29 23.67 0.42
C ALA A 323 15.39 22.93 -0.56
N PHE A 324 15.17 23.49 -1.75
CA PHE A 324 14.39 22.86 -2.80
C PHE A 324 15.25 22.71 -4.04
N GLN A 325 15.31 21.52 -4.60
CA GLN A 325 16.15 21.19 -5.73
C GLN A 325 15.35 20.38 -6.74
N VAL A 326 15.58 20.64 -8.01
CA VAL A 326 15.05 19.84 -9.11
C VAL A 326 16.22 19.31 -9.92
N LYS A 327 16.22 18.01 -10.18
CA LYS A 327 17.29 17.30 -10.88
C LYS A 327 16.70 16.37 -11.92
N GLU A 328 17.46 15.96 -12.91
CA GLU A 328 17.06 14.80 -13.72
C GLU A 328 17.13 13.53 -12.87
N LEU A 329 16.18 12.61 -13.08
CA LEU A 329 16.19 11.32 -12.42
C LEU A 329 17.50 10.56 -12.77
N PRO A 330 18.25 10.04 -11.78
CA PRO A 330 19.50 9.36 -12.05
C PRO A 330 19.34 8.18 -13.00
N GLU A 331 20.37 7.90 -13.79
CA GLU A 331 20.37 6.72 -14.66
C GLU A 331 20.22 5.43 -13.85
N GLY A 332 19.29 4.57 -14.28
CA GLY A 332 18.97 3.32 -13.59
C GLY A 332 18.09 3.47 -12.35
N ALA A 333 17.78 4.69 -11.89
CA ALA A 333 16.78 4.89 -10.86
C ALA A 333 15.38 4.61 -11.40
N ASP A 334 14.55 3.96 -10.58
CA ASP A 334 13.17 3.65 -10.95
C ASP A 334 12.21 4.70 -10.38
N PRO A 335 11.27 5.23 -11.17
CA PRO A 335 10.26 6.18 -10.67
C PRO A 335 9.35 5.66 -9.56
N MET A 336 9.27 4.34 -9.36
CA MET A 336 8.49 3.72 -8.29
C MET A 336 9.29 3.51 -7.00
N ASP A 337 10.59 3.77 -6.99
CA ASP A 337 11.37 3.75 -5.76
C ASP A 337 11.05 5.00 -4.94
N VAL A 338 10.43 4.80 -3.77
CA VAL A 338 9.89 5.89 -2.94
C VAL A 338 10.97 6.84 -2.40
N ARG A 339 12.25 6.47 -2.55
CA ARG A 339 13.39 7.34 -2.21
C ARG A 339 13.51 8.53 -3.17
N TYR A 340 12.80 8.54 -4.30
CA TYR A 340 12.78 9.63 -5.26
C TYR A 340 11.39 10.27 -5.34
N ASN A 341 11.30 11.59 -5.08
CA ASN A 341 10.08 12.33 -5.41
C ASN A 341 10.10 12.64 -6.92
N VAL A 342 9.30 11.96 -7.72
CA VAL A 342 9.39 12.10 -9.19
C VAL A 342 8.32 13.04 -9.75
N ILE A 343 8.73 13.93 -10.65
CA ILE A 343 7.86 14.69 -11.55
C ILE A 343 7.72 13.85 -12.82
N ASN A 344 6.58 13.15 -12.94
CA ASN A 344 6.32 12.24 -14.06
C ASN A 344 5.94 13.00 -15.34
N TRP A 345 6.46 12.53 -16.47
CA TRP A 345 5.97 12.90 -17.80
C TRP A 345 4.81 11.97 -18.17
N VAL A 346 3.64 12.54 -18.45
CA VAL A 346 2.40 11.77 -18.71
C VAL A 346 1.92 11.96 -20.14
#